data_AF-A0A3M1YMY3-F1
#
_entry.id   AF-A0A3M1YMY3-F1
#
_cell.length_a   1.000
_cell.length_b   1.000
_cell.length_c   1.000
_cell.angle_alpha   90.00
_cell.angle_beta   90.00
_cell.angle_gamma   90.00
#
_symmetry.space_group_name_H-M   'P 1'
#
loop_
_entity.id
_entity.type
_entity.pdbx_description
1 polymer ?
#
loop_
_entity_poly.entity_id
_entity_poly.type
_entity_poly.pdbx_seq_one_letter_code
_entity_poly.pdbx_strand_id
1 'polypeptide(L)'
;MTEQHQENTSHQNSFSLKDFFKKYFAHLLIFCFGFLLYAQTIKYEYALDDKLVVTHNYITKKGIAGIPELMTTDFLVGFFGKQKNLLEGGRYRPLSLVTFAIEWELFGPKVGQAQSWKNKKGEIETGVVQKITKTDIYIKLDGQNVVKKFGLERYLIDNTFLPFFSHFVNVLLYALTGVIIYVILLNVFKNYVSSETWYFSLAFVATMI
;
A
#
# COMPACT_ATOMS: atom_id res chain seq x y z
N MET A 1 28.68 46.05 -41.16
CA MET A 1 28.63 44.57 -41.31
C MET A 1 30.05 44.13 -40.95
N THR A 2 30.31 43.50 -39.81
CA THR A 2 29.81 42.17 -39.45
C THR A 2 29.94 41.95 -37.92
N GLU A 3 28.81 41.58 -37.33
CA GLU A 3 28.61 40.53 -36.32
C GLU A 3 29.43 40.53 -35.01
N GLN A 4 28.76 41.00 -33.95
CA GLN A 4 28.94 40.49 -32.59
C GLN A 4 28.39 39.06 -32.52
N HIS A 5 29.28 38.08 -32.39
CA HIS A 5 28.88 36.70 -32.05
C HIS A 5 28.69 36.61 -30.54
N GLN A 6 27.43 36.57 -30.10
CA GLN A 6 27.05 36.20 -28.74
C GLN A 6 27.48 34.75 -28.49
N GLU A 7 28.48 34.55 -27.63
CA GLU A 7 28.73 33.23 -27.04
C GLU A 7 27.55 32.86 -26.15
N ASN A 8 26.79 31.89 -26.65
CA ASN A 8 25.61 31.31 -26.03
C ASN A 8 26.06 30.46 -24.82
N THR A 9 25.95 31.00 -23.61
CA THR A 9 26.19 30.28 -22.36
C THR A 9 25.08 29.24 -22.13
N SER A 10 25.24 28.06 -22.72
CA SER A 10 24.45 26.89 -22.35
C SER A 10 24.87 26.42 -20.95
N HIS A 11 24.23 26.94 -19.90
CA HIS A 11 24.30 26.38 -18.56
C HIS A 11 23.72 24.96 -18.59
N GLN A 12 24.58 23.96 -18.81
CA GLN A 12 24.23 22.58 -18.56
C GLN A 12 24.20 22.35 -17.05
N ASN A 13 23.01 22.38 -16.46
CA ASN A 13 22.76 21.85 -15.13
C ASN A 13 22.94 20.32 -15.17
N SER A 14 24.18 19.83 -15.10
CA SER A 14 24.44 18.41 -14.96
C SER A 14 23.96 17.97 -13.57
N PHE A 15 22.86 17.23 -13.53
CA PHE A 15 22.35 16.64 -12.29
C PHE A 15 23.42 15.72 -11.68
N SER A 16 23.98 16.14 -10.55
CA SER A 16 24.97 15.36 -9.79
C SER A 16 24.25 14.53 -8.74
N LEU A 17 24.28 13.21 -8.91
CA LEU A 17 23.72 12.26 -7.94
C LEU A 17 24.34 12.46 -6.55
N LYS A 18 25.63 12.78 -6.47
CA LYS A 18 26.33 13.00 -5.20
C LYS A 18 25.74 14.19 -4.42
N ASP A 19 25.39 15.26 -5.11
CA ASP A 19 24.82 16.46 -4.47
C ASP A 19 23.37 16.24 -4.07
N PHE A 20 22.62 15.46 -4.85
CA PHE A 20 21.29 14.99 -4.48
C PHE A 20 21.33 14.15 -3.19
N PHE A 21 22.19 13.12 -3.12
CA PHE A 21 22.30 12.26 -1.95
C PHE A 21 22.74 13.03 -0.70
N LYS A 22 23.69 13.96 -0.82
CA LYS A 22 24.10 14.81 0.32
C LYS A 22 22.94 15.67 0.83
N LYS A 23 22.16 16.27 -0.07
CA LYS A 23 21.03 17.14 0.30
C LYS A 23 19.88 16.38 0.94
N TYR A 24 19.58 15.18 0.46
CA TYR A 24 18.43 14.38 0.91
C TYR A 24 18.81 13.22 1.84
N PHE A 25 20.05 13.17 2.32
CA PHE A 25 20.56 12.05 3.13
C PHE A 25 19.67 11.73 4.33
N ALA A 26 19.29 12.74 5.11
CA ALA A 26 18.42 12.57 6.28
C ALA A 26 17.03 12.00 5.91
N HIS A 27 16.47 12.46 4.78
CA HIS A 27 15.17 11.98 4.29
C HIS A 27 15.26 10.51 3.86
N LEU A 28 16.32 10.16 3.13
CA LEU A 28 16.62 8.79 2.73
C LEU A 28 16.87 7.88 3.92
N LEU A 29 17.57 8.36 4.95
CA LEU A 29 17.83 7.59 6.16
C LEU A 29 16.52 7.27 6.89
N ILE A 30 15.66 8.27 7.11
CA ILE A 30 14.34 8.09 7.75
C ILE A 30 13.48 7.13 6.92
N PHE A 31 13.43 7.32 5.61
CA PHE A 31 12.68 6.45 4.71
C PHE A 31 13.17 5.00 4.80
N CYS A 32 14.48 4.77 4.66
CA CYS A 32 15.07 3.43 4.73
C CYS A 32 14.88 2.81 6.10
N PHE A 33 15.01 3.58 7.18
CA PHE A 33 14.79 3.10 8.54
C PHE A 33 13.34 2.65 8.75
N GLY A 34 12.37 3.50 8.39
CA GLY A 34 10.95 3.15 8.45
C GLY A 34 10.62 1.93 7.59
N PHE A 35 11.15 1.87 6.37
CA PHE A 35 10.97 0.70 5.50
C PHE A 35 11.52 -0.58 6.13
N LEU A 36 12.75 -0.55 6.66
CA LEU A 36 13.41 -1.72 7.25
C LEU A 36 12.71 -2.23 8.51
N LEU A 37 12.20 -1.33 9.36
CA LEU A 37 11.44 -1.69 10.55
C LEU A 37 10.20 -2.52 10.20
N TYR A 38 9.47 -2.11 9.16
CA TYR A 38 8.24 -2.79 8.77
C TYR A 38 8.43 -3.83 7.65
N ALA A 39 9.61 -3.95 7.04
CA ALA A 39 9.88 -4.91 5.96
C ALA A 39 9.61 -6.37 6.36
N GLN A 40 9.74 -6.71 7.65
CA GLN A 40 9.41 -8.05 8.16
C GLN A 40 7.91 -8.40 7.97
N THR A 41 7.03 -7.39 7.95
CA THR A 41 5.58 -7.59 7.82
C THR A 41 5.14 -8.09 6.46
N ILE A 42 5.97 -7.89 5.43
CA ILE A 42 5.71 -8.31 4.05
C ILE A 42 5.54 -9.83 3.93
N LYS A 43 6.13 -10.60 4.86
CA LYS A 43 6.03 -12.07 4.89
C LYS A 43 4.79 -12.58 5.62
N TYR A 44 4.05 -11.72 6.29
CA TYR A 44 2.87 -12.10 7.08
C TYR A 44 1.60 -12.15 6.22
N GLU A 45 0.63 -12.89 6.72
CA GLU A 45 -0.71 -12.97 6.14
C GLU A 45 -1.58 -11.82 6.65
N TYR A 46 -2.81 -11.72 6.17
CA TYR A 46 -3.77 -10.74 6.70
C TYR A 46 -4.03 -10.97 8.18
N ALA A 47 -4.02 -9.89 8.96
CA ALA A 47 -4.42 -9.94 10.35
C ALA A 47 -5.91 -10.32 10.45
N LEU A 48 -6.34 -10.76 11.64
CA LEU A 48 -7.73 -11.17 11.86
C LEU A 48 -8.72 -10.05 11.51
N ASP A 49 -8.36 -8.80 11.82
CA ASP A 49 -9.21 -7.63 11.59
C ASP A 49 -9.27 -7.21 10.11
N ASP A 50 -8.23 -7.46 9.32
CA ASP A 50 -8.19 -7.16 7.88
C ASP A 50 -9.21 -8.00 7.11
N LYS A 51 -9.48 -9.23 7.59
CA LYS A 51 -10.46 -10.14 7.00
C LYS A 51 -11.86 -9.54 7.01
N LEU A 52 -12.18 -8.70 7.99
CA LEU A 52 -13.50 -8.07 8.09
C LEU A 52 -13.74 -7.05 6.96
N VAL A 53 -12.68 -6.38 6.49
CA VAL A 53 -12.77 -5.24 5.58
C VAL A 53 -12.30 -5.51 4.17
N VAL A 54 -11.45 -6.51 3.98
CA VAL A 54 -11.01 -6.95 2.65
C VAL A 54 -12.00 -7.96 2.07
N THR A 55 -12.43 -8.95 2.86
CA THR A 55 -13.17 -10.10 2.31
C THR A 55 -14.67 -10.02 2.49
N HIS A 56 -15.16 -9.34 3.52
CA HIS A 56 -16.60 -9.24 3.78
C HIS A 56 -17.21 -7.88 3.37
N ASN A 57 -16.40 -6.96 2.84
CA ASN A 57 -16.87 -5.64 2.45
C ASN A 57 -17.39 -5.65 0.99
N TYR A 58 -18.70 -5.49 0.82
CA TYR A 58 -19.28 -5.47 -0.53
C TYR A 58 -18.87 -4.24 -1.35
N ILE A 59 -18.50 -3.13 -0.71
CA ILE A 59 -18.10 -1.89 -1.37
C ILE A 59 -16.66 -2.04 -1.91
N THR A 60 -15.74 -2.61 -1.12
CA THR A 60 -14.36 -2.91 -1.57
C THR A 60 -14.35 -3.82 -2.80
N LYS A 61 -15.26 -4.82 -2.84
CA LYS A 61 -15.42 -5.74 -3.98
C LYS A 61 -15.95 -5.07 -5.26
N LYS A 62 -16.47 -3.83 -5.20
CA LYS A 62 -16.84 -3.04 -6.39
C LYS A 62 -15.62 -2.43 -7.09
N GLY A 63 -14.42 -2.57 -6.51
CA GLY A 63 -13.20 -2.00 -7.07
C GLY A 63 -13.25 -0.47 -7.10
N ILE A 64 -12.71 0.12 -8.17
CA ILE A 64 -12.62 1.58 -8.33
C ILE A 64 -14.03 2.23 -8.32
N ALA A 65 -15.06 1.54 -8.81
CA ALA A 65 -16.43 2.04 -8.82
C ALA A 65 -17.02 2.23 -7.39
N GLY A 66 -16.46 1.56 -6.38
CA GLY A 66 -16.87 1.68 -4.99
C GLY A 66 -16.24 2.86 -4.24
N ILE A 67 -15.23 3.54 -4.80
CA ILE A 67 -14.46 4.59 -4.10
C ILE A 67 -15.34 5.74 -3.59
N PRO A 68 -16.29 6.30 -4.37
CA PRO A 68 -17.14 7.38 -3.88
C PRO A 68 -17.93 6.97 -2.63
N GLU A 69 -18.44 5.73 -2.62
CA GLU A 69 -19.19 5.16 -1.50
C GLU A 69 -18.29 4.91 -0.28
N LEU A 70 -17.07 4.42 -0.48
CA LEU A 70 -16.07 4.25 0.60
C LEU A 70 -15.70 5.57 1.28
N MET A 71 -15.62 6.65 0.52
CA MET A 71 -15.27 7.98 1.04
C MET A 71 -16.39 8.63 1.85
N THR A 72 -17.63 8.18 1.69
CA THR A 72 -18.80 8.78 2.38
C THR A 72 -19.41 7.87 3.44
N THR A 73 -18.91 6.65 3.61
CA THR A 73 -19.48 5.66 4.53
C THR A 73 -18.55 5.33 5.70
N ASP A 74 -19.13 4.84 6.81
CA ASP A 74 -18.35 4.31 7.93
C ASP A 74 -17.59 3.05 7.50
N PHE A 75 -16.42 2.84 8.11
CA PHE A 75 -15.52 1.71 7.85
C PHE A 75 -16.21 0.33 7.82
N LEU A 76 -17.26 0.10 8.62
CA LEU A 76 -17.98 -1.17 8.67
C LEU A 76 -19.31 -1.21 7.90
N VAL A 77 -19.70 -0.17 7.17
CA VAL A 77 -20.93 -0.20 6.35
C VAL A 77 -20.87 -1.34 5.34
N GLY A 78 -19.72 -1.47 4.69
CA GLY A 78 -19.47 -2.54 3.73
C GLY A 78 -19.53 -3.95 4.32
N PHE A 79 -19.24 -4.10 5.61
CA PHE A 79 -19.33 -5.38 6.32
C PHE A 79 -20.77 -5.70 6.75
N PHE A 80 -21.47 -4.73 7.34
CA PHE A 80 -22.80 -4.96 7.92
C PHE A 80 -23.94 -4.84 6.91
N GLY A 81 -23.69 -4.32 5.70
CA GLY A 81 -24.74 -4.04 4.72
C GLY A 81 -25.68 -2.89 5.10
N LYS A 82 -25.46 -2.29 6.28
CA LYS A 82 -26.25 -1.17 6.82
C LYS A 82 -25.34 -0.28 7.65
N GLN A 83 -25.57 1.02 7.60
CA GLN A 83 -24.92 1.97 8.51
C GLN A 83 -25.46 1.76 9.91
N LYS A 84 -24.67 1.07 10.73
CA LYS A 84 -24.94 0.95 12.16
C LYS A 84 -24.15 2.05 12.87
N ASN A 85 -24.85 3.07 13.36
CA ASN A 85 -24.28 4.10 14.23
C ASN A 85 -24.02 3.50 15.62
N LEU A 86 -23.04 2.60 15.69
CA LEU A 86 -22.63 1.94 16.94
C LEU A 86 -21.82 2.86 17.86
N LEU A 87 -21.31 3.98 17.31
CA LEU A 87 -20.49 4.99 17.98
C LEU A 87 -20.83 6.36 17.38
N GLU A 88 -20.90 7.41 18.20
CA GLU A 88 -20.98 8.79 17.71
C GLU A 88 -19.71 9.12 16.91
N GLY A 89 -19.87 9.64 15.69
CA GLY A 89 -18.76 9.98 14.78
C GLY A 89 -18.23 8.81 13.94
N GLY A 90 -18.60 7.56 14.23
CA GLY A 90 -18.18 6.39 13.46
C GLY A 90 -16.67 6.15 13.42
N ARG A 91 -16.23 5.23 12.56
CA ARG A 91 -14.83 4.95 12.23
C ARG A 91 -14.58 5.38 10.79
N TYR A 92 -13.98 6.55 10.62
CA TYR A 92 -13.61 7.06 9.30
C TYR A 92 -12.18 6.64 8.93
N ARG A 93 -12.04 5.65 8.03
CA ARG A 93 -10.75 5.17 7.51
C ARG A 93 -10.86 4.81 6.02
N PRO A 94 -11.30 5.73 5.16
CA PRO A 94 -11.63 5.39 3.78
C PRO A 94 -10.39 5.03 2.96
N LEU A 95 -9.23 5.64 3.25
CA LEU A 95 -8.00 5.42 2.47
C LEU A 95 -7.56 3.95 2.49
N SER A 96 -7.61 3.29 3.66
CA SER A 96 -7.30 1.87 3.76
C SER A 96 -8.28 0.99 2.99
N LEU A 97 -9.57 1.37 2.93
CA LEU A 97 -10.54 0.62 2.12
C LEU A 97 -10.36 0.87 0.62
N VAL A 98 -9.95 2.08 0.25
CA VAL A 98 -9.68 2.45 -1.14
C VAL A 98 -8.45 1.72 -1.68
N THR A 99 -7.39 1.56 -0.89
CA THR A 99 -6.22 0.75 -1.30
C THR A 99 -6.65 -0.69 -1.57
N PHE A 100 -7.45 -1.29 -0.69
CA PHE A 100 -7.99 -2.64 -0.91
C PHE A 100 -8.92 -2.72 -2.13
N ALA A 101 -9.70 -1.69 -2.42
CA ALA A 101 -10.57 -1.66 -3.59
C ALA A 101 -9.75 -1.57 -4.90
N ILE A 102 -8.65 -0.81 -4.90
CA ILE A 102 -7.73 -0.75 -6.03
C ILE A 102 -7.01 -2.10 -6.21
N GLU A 103 -6.53 -2.69 -5.12
CA GLU A 103 -5.92 -4.02 -5.13
C GLU A 103 -6.86 -5.08 -5.67
N TRP A 104 -8.14 -5.00 -5.30
CA TRP A 104 -9.20 -5.87 -5.83
C TRP A 104 -9.36 -5.73 -7.35
N GLU A 105 -9.41 -4.50 -7.85
CA GLU A 105 -9.57 -4.24 -9.28
C GLU A 105 -8.39 -4.78 -10.10
N LEU A 106 -7.17 -4.60 -9.58
CA LEU A 106 -5.94 -4.98 -10.26
C LEU A 106 -5.69 -6.49 -10.17
N PHE A 107 -5.71 -7.04 -8.96
CA PHE A 107 -5.21 -8.38 -8.62
C PHE A 107 -6.29 -9.34 -8.12
N GLY A 108 -7.55 -8.91 -8.09
CA GLY A 108 -8.68 -9.81 -7.85
C GLY A 108 -8.71 -10.96 -8.87
N PRO A 109 -9.27 -12.11 -8.50
CA PRO A 109 -9.32 -13.26 -9.39
C PRO A 109 -10.08 -12.92 -10.67
N LYS A 110 -9.52 -13.29 -11.82
CA LYS A 110 -10.15 -13.15 -13.14
C LYS A 110 -10.16 -14.51 -13.83
N VAL A 111 -11.24 -14.80 -14.56
CA VAL A 111 -11.37 -16.06 -15.31
C VAL A 111 -10.24 -16.16 -16.33
N GLY A 112 -9.62 -17.34 -16.42
CA GLY A 112 -8.49 -17.62 -17.31
C GLY A 112 -7.12 -17.25 -16.74
N GLN A 113 -7.03 -16.64 -15.56
CA GLN A 113 -5.74 -16.32 -14.93
C GLN A 113 -5.25 -17.46 -14.04
N ALA A 114 -3.94 -17.68 -14.05
CA ALA A 114 -3.25 -18.53 -13.09
C ALA A 114 -3.22 -17.84 -11.73
N GLN A 115 -3.39 -18.63 -10.68
CA GLN A 115 -3.52 -18.15 -9.32
C GLN A 115 -2.81 -19.10 -8.36
N SER A 116 -2.22 -18.53 -7.32
CA SER A 116 -1.46 -19.27 -6.31
C SER A 116 -2.03 -19.00 -4.92
N TRP A 117 -2.23 -20.05 -4.13
CA TRP A 117 -2.74 -19.96 -2.77
C TRP A 117 -2.05 -20.94 -1.85
N LYS A 118 -2.08 -20.66 -0.54
CA LYS A 118 -1.59 -21.56 0.50
C LYS A 118 -2.69 -22.53 0.91
N ASN A 119 -2.39 -23.82 0.95
CA ASN A 119 -3.32 -24.81 1.51
C ASN A 119 -3.27 -24.81 3.06
N LYS A 120 -4.12 -25.62 3.71
CA LYS A 120 -4.17 -25.70 5.19
C LYS A 120 -2.85 -26.15 5.85
N LYS A 121 -1.94 -26.76 5.08
CA LYS A 121 -0.60 -27.18 5.53
C LYS A 121 0.47 -26.13 5.25
N GLY A 122 0.11 -25.00 4.62
CA GLY A 122 1.03 -23.93 4.24
C GLY A 122 1.75 -24.16 2.91
N GLU A 123 1.42 -25.23 2.16
CA GLU A 123 2.02 -25.51 0.85
C GLU A 123 1.36 -24.64 -0.23
N ILE A 124 2.15 -24.15 -1.18
CA ILE A 124 1.66 -23.32 -2.28
C ILE A 124 1.11 -24.23 -3.39
N GLU A 125 -0.18 -24.09 -3.68
CA GLU A 125 -0.85 -24.72 -4.80
C GLU A 125 -1.11 -23.67 -5.90
N THR A 126 -1.03 -24.10 -7.16
CA THR A 126 -1.32 -23.26 -8.33
C THR A 126 -2.42 -23.85 -9.19
N GLY A 127 -3.16 -22.98 -9.88
CA GLY A 127 -4.17 -23.41 -10.84
C GLY A 127 -4.81 -22.25 -11.58
N VAL A 128 -5.61 -22.59 -12.59
CA VAL A 128 -6.26 -21.62 -13.49
C VAL A 128 -7.74 -21.44 -13.11
N VAL A 129 -8.15 -20.19 -12.95
CA VAL A 129 -9.54 -19.84 -12.63
C VAL A 129 -10.46 -20.15 -13.81
N GLN A 130 -11.44 -21.03 -13.59
CA GLN A 130 -12.43 -21.43 -14.61
C GLN A 130 -13.71 -20.62 -14.53
N LYS A 131 -14.17 -20.33 -13.30
CA LYS A 131 -15.43 -19.64 -13.06
C LYS A 131 -15.38 -18.89 -11.74
N ILE A 132 -15.99 -17.72 -11.71
CA ILE A 132 -16.14 -16.89 -10.51
C ILE A 132 -17.63 -16.60 -10.34
N THR A 133 -18.15 -16.84 -9.14
CA THR A 133 -19.48 -16.42 -8.70
C THR A 133 -19.33 -15.39 -7.58
N LYS A 134 -20.44 -14.82 -7.10
CA LYS A 134 -20.41 -13.83 -6.00
C LYS A 134 -19.78 -14.38 -4.71
N THR A 135 -19.87 -15.69 -4.49
CA THR A 135 -19.45 -16.35 -3.23
C THR A 135 -18.32 -17.34 -3.43
N ASP A 136 -18.17 -17.89 -4.64
CA ASP A 136 -17.30 -19.04 -4.90
C ASP A 136 -16.39 -18.81 -6.11
N ILE A 137 -15.22 -19.42 -6.08
CA ILE A 137 -14.29 -19.48 -7.19
C ILE A 137 -13.95 -20.94 -7.50
N TYR A 138 -13.93 -21.27 -8.79
CA TYR A 138 -13.63 -22.59 -9.30
C TYR A 138 -12.27 -22.55 -9.99
N ILE A 139 -11.31 -23.29 -9.45
CA ILE A 139 -9.93 -23.29 -9.94
C ILE A 139 -9.58 -24.71 -10.39
N LYS A 140 -9.08 -24.85 -11.61
CA LYS A 140 -8.52 -26.10 -12.11
C LYS A 140 -7.06 -26.18 -11.69
N LEU A 141 -6.68 -27.21 -10.96
CA LEU A 141 -5.30 -27.38 -10.45
C LEU A 141 -4.33 -27.67 -11.60
N ASP A 142 -3.12 -27.13 -11.51
CA ASP A 142 -2.06 -27.50 -12.42
C ASP A 142 -1.63 -28.95 -12.18
N GLY A 143 -1.47 -29.73 -13.26
CA GLY A 143 -1.11 -31.14 -13.17
C GLY A 143 -2.22 -32.09 -12.71
N GLN A 144 -3.44 -31.60 -12.45
CA GLN A 144 -4.59 -32.45 -12.13
C GLN A 144 -5.84 -32.03 -12.92
N ASN A 145 -6.61 -32.99 -13.44
CA ASN A 145 -7.93 -32.69 -14.04
C ASN A 145 -9.02 -32.52 -12.97
N VAL A 146 -8.68 -31.88 -11.85
CA VAL A 146 -9.57 -31.64 -10.72
C VAL A 146 -9.87 -30.14 -10.63
N VAL A 147 -11.16 -29.80 -10.59
CA VAL A 147 -11.64 -28.44 -10.32
C VAL A 147 -11.99 -28.36 -8.84
N LYS A 148 -11.22 -27.58 -8.07
CA LYS A 148 -11.53 -27.29 -6.67
C LYS A 148 -12.45 -26.08 -6.58
N LYS A 149 -13.46 -26.19 -5.72
CA LYS A 149 -14.33 -25.09 -5.31
C LYS A 149 -13.76 -24.45 -4.06
N PHE A 150 -13.53 -23.15 -4.09
CA PHE A 150 -13.16 -22.35 -2.94
C PHE A 150 -14.22 -21.28 -2.69
N GLY A 151 -14.45 -20.92 -1.43
CA GLY A 151 -15.15 -19.67 -1.14
C GLY A 151 -14.27 -18.51 -1.60
N LEU A 152 -14.82 -17.59 -2.39
CA LEU A 152 -14.12 -16.43 -2.92
C LEU A 152 -13.42 -15.66 -1.78
N GLU A 153 -14.09 -15.55 -0.63
CA GLU A 153 -13.56 -14.88 0.56
C GLU A 153 -12.37 -15.59 1.18
N ARG A 154 -12.42 -16.92 1.24
CA ARG A 154 -11.33 -17.74 1.78
C ARG A 154 -10.11 -17.70 0.86
N TYR A 155 -10.37 -17.76 -0.45
CA TYR A 155 -9.33 -17.72 -1.47
C TYR A 155 -8.48 -16.44 -1.39
N LEU A 156 -9.07 -15.28 -1.07
CA LEU A 156 -8.34 -14.01 -0.96
C LEU A 156 -7.42 -13.95 0.24
N ILE A 157 -7.80 -14.62 1.33
CA ILE A 157 -6.99 -14.72 2.55
C ILE A 157 -5.79 -15.63 2.28
N ASP A 158 -6.05 -16.75 1.61
CA ASP A 158 -5.05 -17.76 1.32
C ASP A 158 -4.20 -17.39 0.07
N ASN A 159 -4.57 -16.33 -0.66
CA ASN A 159 -3.82 -15.82 -1.81
C ASN A 159 -2.43 -15.36 -1.36
N THR A 160 -1.39 -15.72 -2.10
CA THR A 160 -0.01 -15.40 -1.70
C THR A 160 0.39 -13.98 -2.08
N PHE A 161 -0.21 -13.41 -3.12
CA PHE A 161 0.19 -12.12 -3.70
C PHE A 161 -0.54 -10.92 -3.07
N LEU A 162 -1.85 -11.06 -2.80
CA LEU A 162 -2.67 -9.97 -2.26
C LEU A 162 -2.17 -9.46 -0.89
N PRO A 163 -1.94 -10.31 0.14
CA PRO A 163 -1.44 -9.84 1.42
C PRO A 163 -0.05 -9.22 1.29
N PHE A 164 0.83 -9.82 0.48
CA PHE A 164 2.16 -9.29 0.20
C PHE A 164 2.09 -7.87 -0.36
N PHE A 165 1.25 -7.64 -1.37
CA PHE A 165 1.13 -6.34 -2.03
C PHE A 165 0.55 -5.28 -1.08
N SER A 166 -0.52 -5.61 -0.34
CA SER A 166 -1.09 -4.73 0.69
C SER A 166 -0.04 -4.33 1.72
N HIS A 167 0.70 -5.31 2.27
CA HIS A 167 1.76 -5.03 3.25
C HIS A 167 2.87 -4.19 2.65
N PHE A 168 3.27 -4.46 1.41
CA PHE A 168 4.28 -3.66 0.71
C PHE A 168 3.86 -2.20 0.53
N VAL A 169 2.62 -1.95 0.09
CA VAL A 169 2.07 -0.59 -0.04
C VAL A 169 2.00 0.09 1.32
N ASN A 170 1.56 -0.63 2.36
CA ASN A 170 1.53 -0.08 3.72
C ASN A 170 2.92 0.30 4.23
N VAL A 171 3.92 -0.57 4.07
CA VAL A 171 5.31 -0.28 4.46
C VAL A 171 5.83 0.97 3.73
N LEU A 172 5.55 1.09 2.43
CA LEU A 172 5.92 2.24 1.62
C LEU A 172 5.24 3.52 2.13
N LEU A 173 3.94 3.45 2.44
CA LEU A 173 3.19 4.57 2.97
C LEU A 173 3.74 5.00 4.34
N TYR A 174 3.96 4.07 5.27
CA TYR A 174 4.54 4.37 6.59
C TYR A 174 5.92 5.03 6.48
N ALA A 175 6.80 4.53 5.61
CA ALA A 175 8.10 5.14 5.36
C ALA A 175 7.96 6.57 4.82
N LEU A 176 7.01 6.81 3.91
CA LEU A 176 6.70 8.13 3.38
C LEU A 176 6.13 9.06 4.45
N THR A 177 5.24 8.58 5.33
CA THR A 177 4.69 9.38 6.43
C THR A 177 5.79 9.86 7.36
N GLY A 178 6.79 9.01 7.66
CA GLY A 178 7.96 9.40 8.44
C GLY A 178 8.73 10.57 7.79
N VAL A 179 8.93 10.52 6.48
CA VAL A 179 9.55 11.64 5.73
C VAL A 179 8.68 12.90 5.77
N ILE A 180 7.37 12.77 5.62
CA ILE A 180 6.44 13.91 5.70
C ILE A 180 6.48 14.56 7.09
N ILE A 181 6.46 13.75 8.15
CA ILE A 181 6.58 14.22 9.54
C ILE A 181 7.88 14.98 9.71
N TYR A 182 9.00 14.43 9.24
CA TYR A 182 10.29 15.11 9.29
C TYR A 182 10.26 16.48 8.58
N VAL A 183 9.69 16.55 7.38
CA VAL A 183 9.56 17.81 6.62
C VAL A 183 8.70 18.83 7.37
N ILE A 184 7.58 18.39 7.96
CA ILE A 184 6.70 19.25 8.77
C ILE A 184 7.46 19.78 9.99
N LEU A 185 8.18 18.90 10.71
CA LEU A 185 8.94 19.28 11.89
C LEU A 185 10.09 20.23 11.54
N LEU A 186 10.76 20.04 10.40
CA LEU A 186 11.75 21.00 9.90
C LEU A 186 11.14 22.37 9.63
N ASN A 187 9.91 22.42 9.11
CA ASN A 187 9.22 23.68 8.86
C ASN A 187 8.77 24.35 10.16
N VAL A 188 8.25 23.58 11.13
CA VAL A 188 7.81 24.07 12.44
C VAL A 188 8.98 24.59 13.27
N PHE A 189 10.10 23.84 13.30
CA PHE A 189 11.28 24.19 14.09
C PHE A 189 12.31 24.99 13.31
N LYS A 190 11.98 25.56 12.15
CA LYS A 190 12.92 26.28 11.28
C LYS A 190 13.75 27.35 12.01
N ASN A 191 13.18 27.98 13.04
CA ASN A 191 13.84 29.02 13.84
C ASN A 191 14.72 28.47 15.00
N TYR A 192 14.68 27.16 15.24
CA TYR A 192 15.40 26.47 16.32
C TYR A 192 16.43 25.45 15.79
N VAL A 193 16.54 25.27 14.47
CA VAL A 193 17.54 24.40 13.86
C VAL A 193 18.89 25.14 13.84
N SER A 194 19.77 24.78 14.76
CA SER A 194 21.19 25.17 14.71
C SER A 194 21.88 24.50 13.51
N SER A 195 22.62 25.30 12.73
CA SER A 195 23.08 24.96 11.37
C SER A 195 24.16 23.88 11.24
N GLU A 196 24.73 23.40 12.34
CA GLU A 196 25.98 22.60 12.28
C GLU A 196 25.75 21.11 12.09
N THR A 197 24.65 20.52 12.60
CA THR A 197 24.46 19.04 12.55
C THR A 197 23.00 18.63 12.36
N TRP A 198 22.65 18.13 11.16
CA TRP A 198 21.29 17.69 10.83
C TRP A 198 20.80 16.52 11.71
N TYR A 199 21.72 15.67 12.20
CA TYR A 199 21.43 14.46 12.98
C TYR A 199 21.07 14.73 14.45
N PHE A 200 21.47 15.88 15.01
CA PHE A 200 21.01 16.33 16.33
C PHE A 200 19.84 17.32 16.26
N SER A 201 19.25 17.52 15.08
CA SER A 201 18.07 18.37 14.97
C SER A 201 16.91 17.76 15.76
N LEU A 202 16.19 18.60 16.50
CA LEU A 202 14.99 18.20 17.25
C LEU A 202 13.98 17.48 16.34
N ALA A 203 13.85 17.97 15.09
CA ALA A 203 12.98 17.36 14.07
C ALA A 203 13.40 15.92 13.72
N PHE A 204 14.70 15.64 13.60
CA PHE A 204 15.20 14.30 13.28
C PHE A 204 14.96 13.34 14.44
N VAL A 205 15.36 13.72 15.67
CA VAL A 205 15.17 12.90 16.87
C VAL A 205 13.69 12.61 17.12
N ALA A 206 12.83 13.62 17.01
CA ALA A 206 11.39 13.47 17.19
C ALA A 206 10.72 12.58 16.13
N THR A 207 11.29 12.48 14.92
CA THR A 207 10.77 11.56 13.89
C THR A 207 11.19 10.11 14.11
N MET A 208 12.33 9.91 14.80
CA MET A 208 12.93 8.60 15.04
C MET A 208 12.37 7.87 16.27
N ILE A 209 11.62 8.57 17.12
CA ILE A 209 10.91 8.04 18.29
C ILE A 209 9.52 7.61 17.87
#